data_AF-A0AAJ4ZCD4-F1
#
_entry.id   AF-A0AAJ4ZCD4-F1
#
_cell.length_a   1.000
_cell.length_b   1.000
_cell.length_c   1.000
_cell.angle_alpha   90.00
_cell.angle_beta   90.00
_cell.angle_gamma   90.00
#
_symmetry.space_group_name_H-M   'P 1'
#
loop_
_entity.id
_entity.type
_entity.pdbx_description
1 polymer ?
#
loop_
_entity_poly.entity_id
_entity_poly.type
_entity_poly.pdbx_seq_one_letter_code
_entity_poly.pdbx_strand_id
1 'polypeptide(L)'
;MTGTPDGSDRPAIDRPDIAGGPDDAANAGTRNAPCLIDNVRGHGGTLAHVLGALGTFRSRHGHWPRHLFLYPETLAALVQDLTPMGFYLVQQRLDVVADLERDLFCVDDSGNVSIYRVQATPDPAVIEAAAVWLGLSPPAASARNARPRGTSVPEPPR
;
A
#
# COMPACT_ATOMS: atom_id res chain seq x y z
N MET A 1 78.82 -1.53 1.65
CA MET A 1 77.43 -1.03 1.56
C MET A 1 76.54 -2.03 2.27
N THR A 2 75.69 -1.80 3.27
CA THR A 2 75.37 -0.71 4.23
C THR A 2 74.37 -1.38 5.20
N GLY A 3 74.53 -1.26 6.52
CA GLY A 3 73.44 -1.30 7.53
C GLY A 3 72.89 -2.64 8.08
N THR A 4 73.36 -3.05 9.26
CA THR A 4 72.57 -3.60 10.40
C THR A 4 71.73 -2.48 11.06
N PRO A 5 70.91 -2.65 12.14
CA PRO A 5 70.46 -3.82 12.94
C PRO A 5 68.92 -3.82 13.23
N ASP A 6 68.32 -4.90 13.74
CA ASP A 6 67.87 -5.17 15.14
C ASP A 6 67.13 -4.04 15.90
N GLY A 7 66.06 -4.43 16.61
CA GLY A 7 65.63 -3.76 17.82
C GLY A 7 64.20 -3.23 17.84
N SER A 8 63.48 -3.67 18.89
CA SER A 8 62.61 -2.82 19.70
C SER A 8 61.23 -2.48 19.11
N ASP A 9 60.16 -2.25 19.84
CA ASP A 9 59.79 -2.28 21.26
C ASP A 9 58.34 -1.78 21.22
N ARG A 10 57.42 -2.32 22.02
CA ARG A 10 56.06 -1.73 22.09
C ARG A 10 56.18 -0.39 22.81
N PRO A 11 55.45 0.65 22.36
CA PRO A 11 54.76 1.44 23.35
C PRO A 11 53.30 1.73 23.01
N ALA A 12 52.60 2.12 24.07
CA ALA A 12 51.22 2.59 24.14
C ALA A 12 51.01 3.92 23.38
N ILE A 13 49.86 4.57 23.67
CA ILE A 13 49.30 5.85 23.15
C ILE A 13 48.16 5.54 22.14
N ASP A 14 46.90 5.94 22.31
CA ASP A 14 46.27 6.96 23.16
C ASP A 14 44.79 6.58 23.41
N ARG A 15 44.32 6.76 24.66
CA ARG A 15 42.89 6.87 24.95
C ARG A 15 42.49 8.33 24.78
N PRO A 16 41.50 8.67 23.94
CA PRO A 16 40.60 9.74 24.27
C PRO A 16 39.44 9.16 25.07
N ASP A 17 39.41 9.53 26.34
CA ASP A 17 38.19 9.57 27.14
C ASP A 17 37.20 10.55 26.47
N ILE A 18 36.10 10.02 25.94
CA ILE A 18 34.89 10.81 25.71
C ILE A 18 33.76 10.06 26.40
N ALA A 19 33.58 10.36 27.68
CA ALA A 19 32.29 10.24 28.33
C ALA A 19 31.31 11.21 27.65
N GLY A 20 30.17 10.70 27.18
CA GLY A 20 29.10 11.54 26.65
C GLY A 20 27.88 10.75 26.19
N GLY A 21 26.97 10.48 27.13
CA GLY A 21 25.51 10.50 26.89
C GLY A 21 24.86 9.31 26.17
N PRO A 22 23.86 8.65 26.78
CA PRO A 22 22.93 7.78 26.06
C PRO A 22 21.76 8.63 25.58
N ASP A 23 21.78 9.06 24.32
CA ASP A 23 20.63 9.76 23.73
C ASP A 23 20.26 9.11 22.39
N ASP A 24 19.18 8.33 22.46
CA ASP A 24 18.16 8.18 21.43
C ASP A 24 18.61 8.27 19.96
N ALA A 25 19.42 7.31 19.51
CA ALA A 25 19.53 7.02 18.09
C ALA A 25 18.35 6.13 17.68
N ALA A 26 17.22 6.80 17.44
CA ALA A 26 16.01 6.30 16.82
C ALA A 26 16.31 5.49 15.53
N ASN A 27 16.61 4.21 15.70
CA ASN A 27 16.69 3.24 14.63
C ASN A 27 15.41 2.41 14.62
N ALA A 28 14.37 2.96 13.99
CA ALA A 28 13.33 2.16 13.39
C ALA A 28 12.85 2.95 12.19
N GLY A 29 13.34 2.53 11.02
CA GLY A 29 13.17 3.23 9.77
C GLY A 29 11.76 3.78 9.57
N THR A 30 11.68 5.11 9.61
CA THR A 30 10.88 5.85 8.64
C THR A 30 11.46 5.49 7.28
N ARG A 31 11.15 4.27 6.81
CA ARG A 31 11.12 3.98 5.39
C ARG A 31 10.25 5.09 4.86
N ASN A 32 10.88 6.02 4.15
CA ASN A 32 10.21 6.94 3.27
C ASN A 32 9.08 6.15 2.64
N ALA A 33 7.85 6.35 3.13
CA ALA A 33 6.67 5.88 2.44
C ALA A 33 6.88 6.51 1.06
N PRO A 34 7.12 5.72 0.01
CA PRO A 34 7.32 6.30 -1.29
C PRO A 34 6.11 7.20 -1.47
N CYS A 35 6.38 8.49 -1.67
CA CYS A 35 5.34 9.48 -1.87
C CYS A 35 4.29 8.84 -2.76
N LEU A 36 3.04 8.88 -2.32
CA LEU A 36 1.83 8.52 -3.05
C LEU A 36 1.81 9.22 -4.42
N ILE A 37 2.64 8.80 -5.37
CA ILE A 37 2.64 9.32 -6.73
C ILE A 37 1.47 8.60 -7.37
N ASP A 38 0.32 9.27 -7.46
CA ASP A 38 -0.87 8.92 -8.22
C ASP A 38 -0.74 7.57 -8.95
N ASN A 39 -1.14 6.49 -8.26
CA ASN A 39 -1.11 5.12 -8.83
C ASN A 39 -2.07 4.98 -10.03
N VAL A 40 -2.87 6.02 -10.28
CA VAL A 40 -3.86 6.16 -11.33
C VAL A 40 -3.38 7.23 -12.30
N ARG A 41 -3.34 6.90 -13.59
CA ARG A 41 -2.84 7.75 -14.68
C ARG A 41 -3.95 8.36 -15.54
N GLY A 42 -5.09 7.67 -15.65
CA GLY A 42 -6.15 7.97 -16.61
C GLY A 42 -7.45 8.50 -15.99
N HIS A 43 -8.50 8.56 -16.81
CA HIS A 43 -9.86 8.97 -16.39
C HIS A 43 -10.54 7.92 -15.50
N GLY A 44 -9.91 6.75 -15.31
CA GLY A 44 -10.31 5.77 -14.30
C GLY A 44 -11.62 5.05 -14.58
N GLY A 45 -12.14 5.11 -15.80
CA GLY A 45 -13.40 4.47 -16.17
C GLY A 45 -13.33 2.94 -16.01
N THR A 46 -12.33 2.32 -16.62
CA THR A 46 -12.14 0.86 -16.52
C THR A 46 -11.75 0.47 -15.10
N LEU A 47 -10.85 1.25 -14.50
CA LEU A 47 -10.43 1.04 -13.11
C LEU A 47 -11.63 1.05 -12.14
N ALA A 48 -12.55 2.02 -12.27
CA ALA A 48 -13.73 2.12 -11.40
C ALA A 48 -14.62 0.87 -11.52
N HIS A 49 -14.80 0.32 -12.73
CA HIS A 49 -15.55 -0.91 -12.92
C HIS A 49 -14.85 -2.13 -12.30
N VAL A 50 -13.52 -2.24 -12.43
CA VAL A 50 -12.74 -3.31 -11.80
C VAL A 50 -12.81 -3.20 -10.28
N LEU A 51 -12.57 -2.02 -9.71
CA LEU A 51 -12.69 -1.78 -8.26
C LEU A 51 -14.11 -2.06 -7.76
N GLY A 52 -15.12 -1.68 -8.54
CA GLY A 52 -16.51 -1.97 -8.27
C GLY A 52 -16.83 -3.45 -8.21
N ALA A 53 -16.30 -4.23 -9.17
CA ALA A 53 -16.43 -5.69 -9.19
C ALA A 53 -15.79 -6.33 -7.96
N LEU A 54 -14.56 -5.94 -7.61
CA LEU A 54 -13.84 -6.44 -6.44
C LEU A 54 -14.56 -6.12 -5.14
N GLY A 55 -15.00 -4.87 -4.99
CA GLY A 55 -15.74 -4.42 -3.81
C GLY A 55 -17.09 -5.13 -3.67
N THR A 56 -17.81 -5.32 -4.78
CA THR A 56 -19.07 -6.08 -4.79
C THR A 56 -18.86 -7.55 -4.46
N PHE A 57 -17.77 -8.16 -4.94
CA PHE A 57 -17.41 -9.54 -4.61
C PHE A 57 -17.23 -9.68 -3.10
N ARG A 58 -16.49 -8.76 -2.48
CA ARG A 58 -16.33 -8.73 -1.03
C ARG A 58 -17.65 -8.53 -0.29
N SER A 59 -18.51 -7.64 -0.75
CA SER A 59 -19.82 -7.43 -0.11
C SER A 59 -20.72 -8.67 -0.18
N ARG A 60 -20.56 -9.52 -1.21
CA ARG A 60 -21.33 -10.76 -1.37
C ARG A 60 -20.74 -11.93 -0.58
N HIS A 61 -19.43 -12.11 -0.64
CA HIS A 61 -18.76 -13.32 -0.12
C HIS A 61 -18.02 -13.09 1.21
N GLY A 62 -17.85 -11.83 1.64
CA GLY A 62 -17.18 -11.46 2.89
C GLY A 62 -15.65 -11.43 2.81
N HIS A 63 -15.06 -11.88 1.70
CA HIS A 63 -13.61 -11.89 1.47
C HIS A 63 -13.25 -11.32 0.09
N TRP A 64 -11.98 -11.00 -0.11
CA TRP A 64 -11.48 -10.53 -1.40
C TRP A 64 -11.24 -11.71 -2.36
N PRO A 65 -11.39 -11.51 -3.68
CA PRO A 65 -11.06 -12.54 -4.66
C PRO A 65 -9.53 -12.70 -4.79
N ARG A 66 -9.09 -13.82 -5.38
CA ARG A 66 -7.67 -14.07 -5.67
C ARG A 66 -7.34 -13.99 -7.15
N HIS A 67 -8.28 -14.36 -8.01
CA HIS A 67 -8.11 -14.30 -9.46
C HIS A 67 -9.07 -13.27 -10.06
N LEU A 68 -8.52 -12.43 -10.93
CA LEU A 68 -9.25 -11.45 -11.72
C LEU A 68 -9.05 -11.77 -13.19
N PHE A 69 -10.13 -12.13 -13.86
CA PHE A 69 -10.13 -12.43 -15.29
C PHE A 69 -10.75 -11.27 -16.06
N LEU A 70 -10.05 -10.82 -17.08
CA LEU A 70 -10.40 -9.65 -17.89
C LEU A 70 -10.27 -9.98 -19.36
N TYR A 71 -11.19 -9.47 -20.17
CA TYR A 71 -10.99 -9.44 -21.61
C TYR A 71 -9.72 -8.65 -21.96
N PRO A 72 -8.90 -9.07 -22.95
CA PRO A 72 -7.60 -8.42 -23.22
C PRO A 72 -7.69 -6.91 -23.46
N GLU A 73 -8.77 -6.46 -24.09
CA GLU A 73 -9.05 -5.06 -24.36
C GLU A 73 -9.32 -4.28 -23.07
N THR A 74 -10.06 -4.89 -22.13
CA THR A 74 -10.29 -4.33 -20.79
C THR A 74 -9.02 -4.29 -19.97
N LEU A 75 -8.18 -5.33 -20.06
CA LEU A 75 -6.87 -5.37 -19.42
C LEU A 75 -5.95 -4.27 -19.97
N ALA A 76 -5.93 -4.06 -21.29
CA ALA A 76 -5.16 -2.99 -21.91
C ALA A 76 -5.62 -1.61 -21.42
N ALA A 77 -6.93 -1.39 -21.33
CA ALA A 77 -7.49 -0.15 -20.78
C ALA A 77 -7.14 0.04 -19.30
N LEU A 78 -7.17 -1.03 -18.50
CA LEU A 78 -6.75 -0.98 -17.09
C LEU A 78 -5.27 -0.61 -16.93
N VAL A 79 -4.39 -1.18 -17.77
CA VAL A 79 -2.95 -0.85 -17.79
C VAL A 79 -2.71 0.61 -18.22
N GLN A 80 -3.58 1.18 -19.06
CA GLN A 80 -3.53 2.59 -19.42
C GLN A 80 -4.03 3.52 -18.30
N ASP A 81 -5.05 3.07 -17.55
CA ASP A 81 -5.63 3.81 -16.43
C ASP A 81 -4.72 3.83 -15.19
N LEU A 82 -3.77 2.90 -15.07
CA LEU A 82 -2.84 2.78 -13.94
C LEU A 82 -1.42 3.21 -14.32
N THR A 83 -0.64 3.62 -13.31
CA THR A 83 0.82 3.68 -13.48
C THR A 83 1.42 2.28 -13.41
N PRO A 84 2.66 2.06 -13.92
CA PRO A 84 3.34 0.77 -13.77
C PRO A 84 3.43 0.30 -12.31
N MET A 85 3.60 1.24 -11.38
CA MET A 85 3.58 0.94 -9.94
C MET A 85 2.19 0.54 -9.45
N GLY A 86 1.15 1.27 -9.87
CA GLY A 86 -0.24 0.93 -9.54
C GLY A 86 -0.61 -0.48 -10.02
N PHE A 87 -0.26 -0.82 -11.26
CA PHE A 87 -0.51 -2.16 -11.79
C PHE A 87 0.27 -3.25 -11.03
N TYR A 88 1.52 -2.99 -10.66
CA TYR A 88 2.30 -3.91 -9.84
C TYR A 88 1.64 -4.19 -8.48
N LEU A 89 1.11 -3.17 -7.80
CA LEU A 89 0.37 -3.35 -6.54
C LEU A 89 -0.89 -4.22 -6.71
N VAL A 90 -1.58 -4.09 -7.84
CA VAL A 90 -2.71 -4.95 -8.18
C VAL A 90 -2.25 -6.40 -8.30
N GLN A 91 -1.18 -6.66 -9.07
CA GLN A 91 -0.63 -8.00 -9.28
C GLN A 91 -0.08 -8.66 -8.00
N GLN A 92 0.32 -7.86 -7.00
CA GLN A 92 0.75 -8.42 -5.70
C GLN A 92 -0.37 -9.07 -4.91
N ARG A 93 -1.63 -8.66 -5.14
CA ARG A 93 -2.80 -9.13 -4.38
C ARG A 93 -3.75 -9.97 -5.20
N LEU A 94 -3.79 -9.73 -6.51
CA LEU A 94 -4.64 -10.41 -7.46
C LEU A 94 -3.80 -11.05 -8.55
N ASP A 95 -4.14 -12.28 -8.88
CA ASP A 95 -3.67 -12.91 -10.10
C ASP A 95 -4.53 -12.42 -11.27
N VAL A 96 -3.96 -11.54 -12.10
CA VAL A 96 -4.65 -10.90 -13.22
C VAL A 96 -4.41 -11.73 -14.48
N VAL A 97 -5.48 -12.32 -15.02
CA VAL A 97 -5.44 -13.22 -16.16
C VAL A 97 -6.26 -12.64 -17.31
N ALA A 98 -5.70 -12.67 -18.52
CA ALA A 98 -6.45 -12.31 -19.73
C ALA A 98 -7.31 -13.51 -20.18
N ASP A 99 -8.61 -13.30 -20.30
CA ASP A 99 -9.59 -14.32 -20.68
C ASP A 99 -10.39 -13.87 -21.90
N LEU A 100 -10.51 -14.71 -22.92
CA LEU A 100 -11.18 -14.39 -24.17
C LEU A 100 -12.68 -14.72 -24.17
N GLU A 101 -13.18 -15.38 -23.13
CA GLU A 101 -14.56 -15.88 -23.08
C GLU A 101 -15.51 -14.93 -22.36
N ARG A 102 -15.01 -14.10 -21.42
CA ARG A 102 -15.85 -13.24 -20.57
C ARG A 102 -15.23 -11.86 -20.34
N ASP A 103 -16.09 -10.84 -20.32
CA ASP A 103 -15.68 -9.42 -20.17
C ASP A 103 -14.91 -9.13 -18.86
N LEU A 104 -15.48 -9.53 -17.72
CA LEU A 104 -14.91 -9.30 -16.38
C LEU A 104 -15.51 -10.28 -15.37
N PHE A 105 -14.67 -11.07 -14.68
CA PHE A 105 -15.12 -11.89 -13.56
C PHE A 105 -14.03 -12.11 -12.52
N CYS A 106 -14.47 -12.35 -11.28
CA CYS A 106 -13.61 -12.60 -10.13
C CYS A 106 -13.85 -14.01 -9.61
N VAL A 107 -12.78 -14.69 -9.19
CA VAL A 107 -12.80 -16.04 -8.62
C VAL A 107 -11.96 -16.09 -7.34
N ASP A 108 -12.40 -16.87 -6.36
CA ASP A 108 -11.63 -17.22 -5.17
C ASP A 108 -11.21 -18.71 -5.17
N ASP A 109 -10.40 -19.10 -4.20
CA ASP A 109 -9.96 -20.49 -4.04
C ASP A 109 -11.11 -21.45 -3.65
N SER A 110 -12.23 -20.90 -3.16
CA SER A 110 -13.42 -21.67 -2.75
C SER A 110 -14.35 -21.99 -3.91
N GLY A 111 -14.07 -21.48 -5.13
CA GLY A 111 -14.89 -21.67 -6.32
C GLY A 111 -16.07 -20.69 -6.44
N ASN A 112 -16.12 -19.65 -5.62
CA ASN A 112 -17.05 -18.54 -5.76
C ASN A 112 -16.68 -17.68 -6.97
N VAL A 113 -17.61 -17.59 -7.91
CA VAL A 113 -17.44 -16.79 -9.13
C VAL A 113 -18.44 -15.65 -9.12
N SER A 114 -17.98 -14.42 -9.40
CA SER A 114 -18.87 -13.30 -9.68
C SER A 114 -18.51 -12.65 -11.02
N ILE A 115 -19.47 -12.64 -11.93
CA ILE A 115 -19.34 -12.09 -13.29
C ILE A 115 -19.94 -10.69 -13.29
N TYR A 116 -19.21 -9.73 -13.82
CA TYR A 116 -19.62 -8.33 -13.85
C TYR A 116 -19.64 -7.83 -15.28
N ARG A 117 -20.74 -7.15 -15.63
CA ARG A 117 -20.80 -6.36 -16.87
C ARG A 117 -20.30 -4.96 -16.55
N VAL A 118 -19.44 -4.43 -17.43
CA VAL A 118 -18.81 -3.10 -17.31
C VAL A 118 -19.85 -1.95 -17.29
N GLN A 119 -21.13 -2.20 -17.51
CA GLN A 119 -22.18 -1.15 -17.50
C GLN A 119 -22.83 -0.90 -16.12
N ALA A 120 -22.47 -1.63 -15.07
CA ALA A 120 -23.02 -1.40 -13.74
C ALA A 120 -22.29 -0.24 -13.04
N THR A 121 -23.02 0.78 -12.60
CA THR A 121 -22.49 1.87 -11.77
C THR A 121 -22.17 1.30 -10.38
N PRO A 122 -20.89 1.15 -10.00
CA PRO A 122 -20.56 0.59 -8.70
C PRO A 122 -20.74 1.63 -7.61
N ASP A 123 -21.07 1.18 -6.41
CA ASP A 123 -21.16 2.05 -5.24
C ASP A 123 -19.78 2.66 -4.91
N PRO A 124 -19.64 4.00 -4.80
CA PRO A 124 -18.37 4.63 -4.48
C PRO A 124 -17.72 4.08 -3.19
N ALA A 125 -18.51 3.64 -2.21
CA ALA A 125 -17.96 3.05 -0.98
C ALA A 125 -17.25 1.71 -1.23
N VAL A 126 -17.77 0.88 -2.16
CA VAL A 126 -17.13 -0.39 -2.50
C VAL A 126 -15.87 -0.18 -3.34
N ILE A 127 -15.87 0.85 -4.19
CA ILE A 127 -14.71 1.26 -4.99
C ILE A 127 -13.57 1.72 -4.07
N GLU A 128 -13.87 2.60 -3.10
CA GLU A 128 -12.88 3.09 -2.14
C GLU A 128 -12.27 1.96 -1.32
N ALA A 129 -13.10 1.05 -0.81
CA ALA A 129 -12.63 -0.10 -0.04
C ALA A 129 -11.69 -1.00 -0.87
N ALA A 130 -11.97 -1.20 -2.16
CA ALA A 130 -11.12 -1.96 -3.06
C ALA A 130 -9.80 -1.23 -3.35
N ALA A 131 -9.84 0.09 -3.58
CA ALA A 131 -8.66 0.90 -3.83
C ALA A 131 -7.70 0.90 -2.62
N VAL A 132 -8.24 0.99 -1.40
CA VAL A 132 -7.47 0.90 -0.15
C VAL A 132 -6.88 -0.50 0.02
N TRP A 133 -7.66 -1.55 -0.23
CA TRP A 133 -7.17 -2.92 -0.13
C TRP A 133 -6.02 -3.19 -1.10
N LEU A 134 -6.13 -2.71 -2.34
CA LEU A 134 -5.09 -2.81 -3.36
C LEU A 134 -3.86 -1.92 -3.08
N GLY A 135 -3.93 -1.03 -2.09
CA GLY A 135 -2.86 -0.07 -1.81
C GLY A 135 -2.74 1.06 -2.82
N LEU A 136 -3.76 1.25 -3.68
CA LEU A 136 -3.80 2.31 -4.68
C LEU A 136 -4.14 3.67 -4.07
N SER A 137 -4.92 3.66 -2.97
CA SER A 137 -5.32 4.83 -2.20
C SER A 137 -4.88 4.66 -0.74
N PRO A 138 -4.48 5.73 -0.04
CA PRO A 138 -4.27 5.64 1.40
C PRO A 138 -5.60 5.23 2.05
N PRO A 139 -5.60 4.39 3.10
CA PRO A 139 -6.79 4.18 3.88
C PRO A 139 -7.25 5.56 4.32
N ALA A 140 -8.47 5.98 3.92
CA ALA A 140 -9.05 7.21 4.42
C ALA A 140 -8.91 7.15 5.93
N ALA A 141 -8.00 7.97 6.46
CA ALA A 141 -7.71 7.99 7.87
C ALA A 141 -9.00 8.46 8.51
N SER A 142 -9.86 7.52 8.92
CA SER A 142 -11.10 7.82 9.61
C SER A 142 -10.70 8.71 10.76
N ALA A 143 -11.04 10.00 10.68
CA ALA A 143 -11.20 11.02 11.70
C ALA A 143 -10.77 10.66 13.15
N ARG A 144 -9.58 10.09 13.35
CA ARG A 144 -9.12 9.56 14.65
C ARG A 144 -8.31 10.58 15.43
N ASN A 145 -8.28 11.83 14.95
CA ASN A 145 -7.72 12.98 15.66
C ASN A 145 -8.74 14.12 15.84
N ALA A 146 -10.04 13.82 15.91
CA ALA A 146 -10.96 14.68 16.65
C ALA A 146 -10.98 14.25 18.13
N ARG A 147 -9.83 14.40 18.81
CA ARG A 147 -9.85 14.59 20.26
C ARG A 147 -10.19 16.06 20.48
N PRO A 148 -11.37 16.43 20.99
CA PRO A 148 -11.47 17.69 21.71
C PRO A 148 -10.68 17.50 23.02
N ARG A 149 -9.41 17.92 23.02
CA ARG A 149 -8.76 18.34 24.26
C ARG A 149 -9.44 19.66 24.65
N GLY A 150 -10.20 19.65 25.74
CA GLY A 150 -10.87 20.84 26.24
C GLY A 150 -11.75 20.55 27.45
N THR A 151 -11.11 20.25 28.57
CA THR A 151 -11.66 20.30 29.93
C THR A 151 -12.45 21.58 30.21
N SER A 152 -13.68 21.45 30.70
CA SER A 152 -14.34 22.50 31.48
C SER A 152 -15.27 21.82 32.49
N VAL A 153 -14.78 21.66 33.71
CA VAL A 153 -15.58 21.40 34.91
C VAL A 153 -16.48 22.61 35.14
N PRO A 154 -17.81 22.47 35.30
CA PRO A 154 -18.62 23.57 35.78
C PRO A 154 -18.46 23.69 37.31
N GLU A 155 -17.93 24.82 37.75
CA GLU A 155 -17.92 25.27 39.15
C GLU A 155 -19.36 25.58 39.60
N PRO A 156 -19.82 25.13 40.79
CA PRO A 156 -21.16 25.43 41.27
C PRO A 156 -21.19 26.80 41.99
N PRO A 157 -22.18 27.66 41.74
CA PRO A 157 -22.35 28.90 42.49
C PRO A 157 -22.93 28.63 43.89
N ARG A 158 -22.43 29.37 44.90
CA ARG A 158 -23.01 29.53 46.23
C ARG A 158 -24.14 30.56 46.23
#